data_AF-A0A8T6KWT1-F1
#
_entry.id   AF-A0A8T6KWT1-F1
#
_cell.length_a   1.000
_cell.length_b   1.000
_cell.length_c   1.000
_cell.angle_alpha   90.00
_cell.angle_beta   90.00
_cell.angle_gamma   90.00
#
_symmetry.space_group_name_H-M   'P 1'
#
loop_
_entity.id
_entity.type
_entity.pdbx_description
1 polymer ?
#
loop_
_entity_poly.entity_id
_entity_poly.type
_entity_poly.pdbx_seq_one_letter_code
_entity_poly.pdbx_strand_id
1 'polypeptide(L)'
;MTQANAFYAQSGGVTAVINATACGLIETARRESGRMGTVFAGRNGILGALNEELIDTSRESDAAIAALRHTPGGAFGSCRYKLRSIDESERQYRRLIDVFAAHGIRYFFYNGGGDSQ
;
A
#
# COMPACT_ATOMS: atom_id res chain seq x y z
N MET A 1 -21.46 -10.35 -0.17
CA MET A 1 -20.05 -10.68 -0.45
C MET A 1 -19.21 -9.61 0.19
N THR A 2 -18.14 -9.95 0.89
CA THR A 2 -17.17 -8.97 1.40
C THR A 2 -16.46 -8.32 0.22
N GLN A 3 -16.34 -6.99 0.22
CA GLN A 3 -15.64 -6.28 -0.84
C GLN A 3 -14.15 -6.59 -0.79
N ALA A 4 -13.51 -6.59 -1.95
CA ALA A 4 -12.09 -6.81 -2.04
C ALA A 4 -11.32 -5.61 -1.47
N ASN A 5 -10.39 -5.89 -0.57
CA ASN A 5 -9.50 -4.89 0.02
C ASN A 5 -8.38 -4.53 -0.97
N ALA A 6 -7.71 -3.42 -0.68
CA ALA A 6 -6.58 -2.93 -1.44
C ALA A 6 -5.32 -2.92 -0.58
N PHE A 7 -4.17 -3.15 -1.22
CA PHE A 7 -2.87 -2.89 -0.65
C PHE A 7 -2.26 -1.66 -1.32
N TYR A 8 -1.64 -0.80 -0.51
CA TYR A 8 -0.89 0.36 -0.95
C TYR A 8 0.52 0.32 -0.35
N ALA A 9 1.54 0.62 -1.14
CA ALA A 9 2.90 0.78 -0.62
C ALA A 9 3.67 1.87 -1.35
N GLN A 10 4.54 2.55 -0.59
CA GLN A 10 5.52 3.48 -1.11
C GLN A 10 6.84 2.76 -1.35
N SER A 11 7.47 3.04 -2.48
CA SER A 11 8.69 2.37 -2.92
C SER A 11 9.75 3.37 -3.38
N GLY A 12 11.01 3.10 -3.05
CA GLY A 12 12.15 3.94 -3.40
C GLY A 12 12.29 5.18 -2.52
N GLY A 13 12.91 6.22 -3.09
CA GLY A 13 13.07 7.51 -2.40
C GLY A 13 11.75 8.26 -2.26
N VAL A 14 11.42 8.69 -1.05
CA VAL A 14 10.21 9.49 -0.81
C VAL A 14 10.34 10.89 -1.40
N THR A 15 9.22 11.52 -1.77
CA THR A 15 9.18 12.86 -2.35
C THR A 15 8.39 13.81 -1.46
N ALA A 16 8.41 15.11 -1.78
CA ALA A 16 7.60 16.11 -1.07
C ALA A 16 6.08 15.91 -1.24
N VAL A 17 5.65 15.12 -2.24
CA VAL A 17 4.24 15.00 -2.65
C VAL A 17 3.72 13.56 -2.69
N ILE A 18 4.52 12.55 -2.38
CA ILE A 18 4.12 11.13 -2.48
C ILE A 18 2.92 10.80 -1.57
N ASN A 19 2.76 11.50 -0.45
CA ASN A 19 1.60 11.36 0.42
C ASN A 19 0.31 11.97 -0.16
N ALA A 20 0.39 12.92 -1.09
CA ALA A 20 -0.80 13.42 -1.79
C ALA A 20 -1.42 12.35 -2.69
N THR A 21 -0.60 11.49 -3.31
CA THR A 21 -1.09 10.30 -4.03
C THR A 21 -1.74 9.30 -3.07
N ALA A 22 -1.14 9.07 -1.89
CA ALA A 22 -1.72 8.20 -0.87
C ALA A 22 -3.08 8.72 -0.39
N CYS A 23 -3.17 10.02 -0.10
CA CYS A 23 -4.40 10.72 0.25
C CYS A 23 -5.49 10.48 -0.81
N GLY A 24 -5.18 10.75 -2.08
CA GLY A 24 -6.13 10.61 -3.18
C GLY A 24 -6.67 9.19 -3.34
N LEU A 25 -5.80 8.18 -3.17
CA LEU A 25 -6.21 6.77 -3.19
C LEU A 25 -7.14 6.43 -2.03
N ILE A 26 -6.75 6.75 -0.79
CA ILE A 26 -7.49 6.38 0.42
C ILE A 26 -8.85 7.11 0.46
N GLU A 27 -8.89 8.41 0.18
CA GLU A 27 -10.15 9.18 0.11
C GLU A 27 -11.09 8.65 -0.97
N THR A 28 -10.54 8.27 -2.13
CA THR A 28 -11.35 7.71 -3.22
C THR A 28 -11.88 6.33 -2.88
N ALA A 29 -11.06 5.45 -2.28
CA ALA A 29 -11.52 4.15 -1.81
C ALA A 29 -12.64 4.28 -0.75
N ARG A 30 -12.51 5.23 0.20
CA ARG A 30 -13.55 5.53 1.20
C ARG A 30 -14.87 6.00 0.55
N ARG A 31 -14.79 6.88 -0.45
CA ARG A 31 -15.97 7.37 -1.19
C ARG A 31 -16.62 6.28 -2.03
N GLU A 32 -15.81 5.41 -2.63
CA GLU A 32 -16.26 4.28 -3.45
C GLU A 32 -16.38 2.98 -2.63
N SER A 33 -16.77 3.09 -1.36
CA SER A 33 -16.93 1.95 -0.42
C SER A 33 -18.04 0.97 -0.81
N GLY A 34 -18.71 1.16 -1.95
CA GLY A 34 -19.54 0.15 -2.62
C GLY A 34 -18.76 -0.79 -3.54
N ARG A 35 -17.54 -0.40 -3.95
CA ARG A 35 -16.71 -1.03 -4.99
C ARG A 35 -15.39 -1.57 -4.46
N MET A 36 -14.83 -0.95 -3.42
CA MET A 36 -13.55 -1.32 -2.81
C MET A 36 -13.68 -1.33 -1.30
N GLY A 37 -13.09 -2.35 -0.68
CA GLY A 37 -13.00 -2.45 0.77
C GLY A 37 -11.92 -1.55 1.35
N THR A 38 -11.35 -1.97 2.47
CA THR A 38 -10.31 -1.23 3.19
C THR A 38 -9.01 -1.15 2.39
N VAL A 39 -8.33 0.00 2.44
CA VAL A 39 -6.95 0.13 1.99
C VAL A 39 -6.02 -0.22 3.16
N PHE A 40 -5.16 -1.21 2.95
CA PHE A 40 -4.07 -1.56 3.85
C PHE A 40 -2.77 -0.98 3.30
N ALA A 41 -2.04 -0.22 4.11
CA ALA A 41 -0.72 0.28 3.73
C ALA A 41 0.39 -0.66 4.24
N GLY A 42 1.38 -0.96 3.41
CA GLY A 42 2.57 -1.70 3.83
C GLY A 42 3.52 -0.83 4.65
N ARG A 43 3.79 -1.21 5.90
CA ARG A 43 4.82 -0.53 6.71
C ARG A 43 6.18 -0.67 6.01
N ASN A 44 6.84 0.45 5.76
CA ASN A 44 8.13 0.48 5.06
C ASN A 44 8.09 -0.17 3.67
N GLY A 45 7.01 0.05 2.91
CA GLY A 45 6.88 -0.41 1.54
C GLY A 45 6.55 -1.91 1.42
N ILE A 46 7.10 -2.57 0.40
CA ILE A 46 6.80 -3.99 0.11
C ILE A 46 7.29 -4.95 1.19
N LEU A 47 8.29 -4.54 1.98
CA LEU A 47 8.73 -5.31 3.15
C LEU A 47 7.62 -5.50 4.17
N GLY A 48 6.74 -4.51 4.33
CA GLY A 48 5.57 -4.62 5.19
C GLY A 48 4.63 -5.73 4.74
N ALA A 49 4.45 -5.95 3.43
CA ALA A 49 3.66 -7.09 2.95
C ALA A 49 4.37 -8.43 3.20
N LEU A 50 5.68 -8.51 2.94
CA LEU A 50 6.45 -9.76 3.16
C LEU A 50 6.47 -10.17 4.64
N ASN A 51 6.58 -9.20 5.54
CA ASN A 51 6.59 -9.39 6.99
C ASN A 51 5.19 -9.37 7.62
N GLU A 52 4.14 -9.14 6.83
CA GLU A 52 2.75 -9.01 7.30
C GLU A 52 2.53 -7.87 8.31
N GLU A 53 3.31 -6.80 8.18
CA GLU A 53 3.18 -5.54 8.91
C GLU A 53 2.29 -4.57 8.12
N LEU A 54 0.99 -4.85 8.11
CA LEU A 54 -0.02 -4.04 7.43
C LEU A 54 -0.60 -2.97 8.35
N ILE A 55 -0.80 -1.76 7.80
CA ILE A 55 -1.46 -0.63 8.47
C ILE A 55 -2.88 -0.54 7.92
N ASP A 56 -3.87 -0.77 8.77
CA ASP A 56 -5.28 -0.57 8.45
C ASP A 56 -5.61 0.93 8.42
N THR A 57 -5.75 1.51 7.23
CA THR A 57 -6.00 2.95 7.10
C THR A 57 -7.42 3.33 7.51
N SER A 58 -8.34 2.39 7.71
CA SER A 58 -9.70 2.70 8.20
C SER A 58 -9.70 3.20 9.65
N ARG A 59 -8.63 2.93 10.38
CA ARG A 59 -8.43 3.39 11.77
C ARG A 59 -7.98 4.85 11.88
N GLU A 60 -7.56 5.44 10.76
CA GLU A 60 -7.15 6.84 10.70
C GLU A 60 -8.36 7.76 10.46
N SER A 61 -8.40 8.90 11.13
CA SER A 61 -9.48 9.89 10.92
C SER A 61 -9.43 10.48 9.51
N ASP A 62 -10.57 10.97 9.01
CA ASP A 62 -10.61 11.70 7.73
C ASP A 62 -9.66 12.91 7.72
N ALA A 63 -9.53 13.61 8.85
CA ALA A 63 -8.61 14.73 9.00
C ALA A 63 -7.13 14.28 8.90
N ALA A 64 -6.77 13.14 9.49
CA ALA A 64 -5.42 12.59 9.39
C ALA A 64 -5.09 12.17 7.95
N ILE A 65 -6.04 11.55 7.24
CA ILE A 65 -5.87 11.22 5.83
C ILE A 65 -5.76 12.48 4.97
N ALA A 66 -6.62 13.49 5.18
CA ALA A 66 -6.57 14.74 4.43
C ALA A 66 -5.24 15.50 4.65
N ALA A 67 -4.66 15.43 5.85
CA ALA A 67 -3.37 16.05 6.16
C ALA A 67 -2.20 15.47 5.34
N LEU A 68 -2.31 14.22 4.84
CA LEU A 68 -1.31 13.61 3.95
C LEU A 68 -1.07 14.45 2.69
N ARG A 69 -2.08 15.19 2.21
CA ARG A 69 -1.98 16.11 1.07
C ARG A 69 -0.90 17.19 1.25
N HIS A 70 -0.62 17.57 2.49
CA HIS A 70 0.33 18.64 2.85
C HIS A 70 1.54 18.12 3.63
N THR A 71 1.71 16.80 3.74
CA THR A 71 2.79 16.17 4.52
C THR A 71 3.86 15.63 3.59
N PRO A 72 5.11 16.13 3.62
CA PRO A 72 6.19 15.60 2.80
C PRO A 72 6.70 14.24 3.31
N GLY A 73 7.48 13.54 2.49
CA GLY A 73 8.06 12.24 2.85
C GLY A 73 7.08 11.08 2.69
N GLY A 74 7.38 9.92 3.27
CA GLY A 74 6.52 8.73 3.18
C GLY A 74 5.84 8.43 4.51
N ALA A 75 4.54 8.76 4.62
CA ALA A 75 3.78 8.61 5.87
C ALA A 75 3.67 7.16 6.36
N PHE A 76 3.79 6.19 5.45
CA PHE A 76 3.75 4.76 5.77
C PHE A 76 5.15 4.12 5.78
N GLY A 77 6.19 4.92 5.55
CA GLY A 77 7.55 4.46 5.28
C GLY A 77 7.69 3.91 3.85
N SER A 78 8.93 3.83 3.40
CA SER A 78 9.31 3.28 2.10
C SER A 78 10.55 2.41 2.25
N CYS A 79 10.84 1.59 1.25
CA CYS A 79 12.08 0.82 1.17
C CYS A 79 12.67 0.85 -0.24
N ARG A 80 13.97 0.55 -0.35
CA ARG A 80 14.66 0.29 -1.63
C ARG A 80 14.75 -1.20 -1.96
N TYR A 81 13.92 -2.01 -1.30
CA TYR A 81 13.92 -3.44 -1.51
C TYR A 81 13.33 -3.77 -2.88
N LYS A 82 14.16 -4.33 -3.76
CA LYS A 82 13.73 -4.80 -5.07
C LYS A 82 13.29 -6.25 -4.95
N LEU A 83 12.04 -6.53 -5.32
CA LEU A 83 11.60 -7.91 -5.50
C LEU A 83 12.47 -8.54 -6.60
N ARG A 84 13.01 -9.71 -6.31
CA ARG A 84 13.67 -10.53 -7.33
C ARG A 84 12.64 -10.98 -8.35
N SER A 85 13.06 -11.35 -9.56
CA SER A 85 12.11 -11.89 -10.54
C SER A 85 11.45 -13.17 -9.99
N ILE A 86 10.30 -13.55 -10.56
CA ILE A 86 9.61 -14.76 -10.12
C ILE A 86 10.47 -16.02 -10.30
N ASP A 87 11.29 -16.04 -11.35
CA ASP A 87 12.25 -17.12 -11.63
C ASP A 87 13.38 -17.17 -10.60
N GLU A 88 13.80 -16.01 -10.10
CA GLU A 88 14.85 -15.89 -9.09
C GLU A 88 14.32 -16.16 -7.66
N SER A 89 13.04 -15.87 -7.39
CA SER A 89 12.49 -16.01 -6.04
C SER A 89 10.97 -16.16 -5.99
N GLU A 90 10.45 -17.29 -6.46
CA GLU A 90 9.03 -17.65 -6.35
C GLU A 90 8.50 -17.55 -4.90
N ARG A 91 9.35 -17.84 -3.90
CA ARG A 91 9.00 -17.76 -2.47
C ARG A 91 8.50 -16.38 -2.06
N GLN A 92 9.06 -15.30 -2.61
CA GLN A 92 8.64 -13.93 -2.25
C GLN A 92 7.24 -13.63 -2.77
N TYR A 93 6.95 -14.03 -4.02
CA TYR A 93 5.63 -13.89 -4.61
C TYR A 93 4.59 -14.74 -3.90
N ARG A 94 4.90 -16.01 -3.60
CA ARG A 94 4.01 -16.87 -2.81
C ARG A 94 3.67 -16.23 -1.46
N ARG A 95 4.67 -15.71 -0.73
CA ARG A 95 4.44 -15.02 0.55
C ARG A 95 3.52 -13.80 0.39
N LEU A 96 3.71 -12.99 -0.65
CA LEU A 96 2.82 -11.84 -0.92
C LEU A 96 1.39 -12.30 -1.21
N ILE A 97 1.21 -13.33 -2.04
CA ILE A 97 -0.11 -13.89 -2.35
C ILE A 97 -0.78 -14.45 -1.09
N ASP A 98 -0.05 -15.16 -0.23
CA ASP A 98 -0.59 -15.71 1.02
C ASP A 98 -1.09 -14.59 1.94
N VAL A 99 -0.30 -13.54 2.11
CA VAL A 99 -0.70 -12.36 2.90
C VAL A 99 -1.90 -11.66 2.26
N PHE A 100 -1.89 -11.42 0.97
CA PHE A 100 -3.02 -10.76 0.30
C PHE A 100 -4.31 -11.59 0.40
N ALA A 101 -4.22 -12.92 0.24
CA ALA A 101 -5.35 -13.81 0.41
C ALA A 101 -5.90 -13.78 1.85
N ALA A 102 -5.02 -13.83 2.86
CA ALA A 102 -5.40 -13.81 4.28
C ALA A 102 -6.14 -12.51 4.67
N HIS A 103 -5.80 -11.39 4.03
CA HIS A 103 -6.40 -10.07 4.31
C HIS A 103 -7.46 -9.66 3.27
N GLY A 104 -7.88 -10.56 2.38
CA GLY A 104 -8.89 -10.28 1.36
C GLY A 104 -8.51 -9.21 0.34
N ILE A 105 -7.20 -8.97 0.17
CA ILE A 105 -6.64 -7.98 -0.74
C ILE A 105 -6.66 -8.52 -2.16
N ARG A 106 -7.24 -7.74 -3.10
CA ARG A 106 -7.23 -8.05 -4.54
C ARG A 106 -6.79 -6.89 -5.42
N TYR A 107 -6.60 -5.71 -4.84
CA TYR A 107 -6.02 -4.55 -5.52
C TYR A 107 -4.63 -4.28 -4.96
N PHE A 108 -3.67 -4.01 -5.84
CA PHE A 108 -2.29 -3.70 -5.47
C PHE A 108 -1.89 -2.37 -6.11
N PHE A 109 -1.69 -1.35 -5.27
CA PHE A 109 -1.29 -0.01 -5.67
C PHE A 109 0.15 0.24 -5.20
N TYR A 110 1.08 0.34 -6.15
CA TYR A 110 2.51 0.49 -5.85
C TYR A 110 2.99 1.86 -6.30
N ASN A 111 3.32 2.72 -5.33
CA ASN A 111 3.65 4.13 -5.56
C ASN A 111 5.16 4.32 -5.44
N GLY A 112 5.85 4.29 -6.58
CA GLY A 112 7.30 4.40 -6.66
C GLY A 112 7.81 4.75 -8.05
N GLY A 113 9.13 4.64 -8.25
CA GLY A 113 9.81 4.93 -9.51
C GLY A 113 9.78 3.77 -10.52
N GLY A 114 10.69 3.78 -11.50
CA GLY A 114 10.72 2.79 -12.59
C GLY A 114 10.89 1.33 -12.15
N ASP A 115 11.59 1.07 -11.04
CA ASP A 115 11.69 -0.28 -10.44
C ASP A 115 10.39 -0.75 -9.75
N SER A 116 9.35 0.09 -9.75
CA SER A 116 8.03 -0.17 -9.17
C SER A 116 6.93 -0.30 -10.24
N GLN A 117 7.30 -0.29 -11.53
CA GLN A 117 6.42 -0.50 -12.68
C GLN A 117 6.53 -1.94 -13.19
#